data_AF-A0A6I1W1E4-F1
#
_entry.id   AF-A0A6I1W1E4-F1
#
_cell.length_a   1.000
_cell.length_b   1.000
_cell.length_c   1.000
_cell.angle_alpha   90.00
_cell.angle_beta   90.00
_cell.angle_gamma   90.00
#
_symmetry.space_group_name_H-M   'P 1'
#
loop_
_entity.id
_entity.type
_entity.pdbx_description
1 polymer ?
#
loop_
_entity_poly.entity_id
_entity_poly.type
_entity_poly.pdbx_seq_one_letter_code
_entity_poly.pdbx_strand_id
1 'polypeptide(L)'
;LLQPIFSGVPCILMSPAYFLTRPLRWLEAISEYGGTISGGPDFAYRLCSERVSESALAGLDLSRWRVAYSGSEPIRQDTLVRFAEKFA
;
A
#
# COMPACT_ATOMS: atom_id res chain seq x y z
N LEU A 1 -15.49 -0.62 -3.01
CA LEU A 1 -16.18 -0.92 -1.73
C LEU A 1 -17.16 -2.10 -1.83
N LEU A 2 -17.78 -2.36 -2.99
CA LEU A 2 -18.74 -3.47 -3.12
C LEU A 2 -18.10 -4.87 -3.04
N GLN A 3 -16.88 -5.05 -3.55
CA GLN A 3 -16.22 -6.37 -3.59
C GLN A 3 -16.08 -7.04 -2.21
N PRO A 4 -15.60 -6.36 -1.14
CA PRO A 4 -15.54 -6.96 0.19
C PRO A 4 -16.90 -7.33 0.76
N ILE A 5 -17.92 -6.49 0.54
CA ILE A 5 -19.30 -6.75 0.97
C ILE A 5 -19.84 -8.01 0.29
N PHE A 6 -19.69 -8.09 -1.04
CA PHE A 6 -20.12 -9.24 -1.81
C PHE A 6 -19.40 -10.53 -1.40
N SER A 7 -18.11 -10.45 -1.09
CA SER A 7 -17.29 -11.62 -0.72
C SER A 7 -17.37 -11.98 0.76
N GLY A 8 -18.04 -11.19 1.59
CA GLY A 8 -18.10 -11.39 3.04
C GLY A 8 -16.73 -11.27 3.74
N VAL A 9 -15.84 -10.42 3.23
CA VAL A 9 -14.48 -10.25 3.80
C VAL A 9 -14.30 -8.87 4.46
N PRO A 10 -13.44 -8.76 5.49
CA PRO A 10 -13.14 -7.47 6.11
C PRO A 10 -12.56 -6.47 5.12
N CYS A 11 -12.88 -5.18 5.31
CA CYS A 11 -12.31 -4.08 4.54
C CYS A 11 -11.86 -2.98 5.49
N ILE A 12 -10.56 -2.69 5.47
CA ILE A 12 -9.96 -1.59 6.23
C ILE A 12 -9.85 -0.39 5.29
N LEU A 13 -10.31 0.77 5.74
CA LEU A 13 -10.37 1.99 4.94
C LEU A 13 -9.71 3.15 5.68
N MET A 14 -9.11 4.04 4.91
CA MET A 14 -8.65 5.35 5.39
C MET A 14 -8.97 6.42 4.36
N SER A 15 -9.06 7.67 4.79
CA SER A 15 -9.27 8.78 3.86
C SER A 15 -8.00 9.03 3.03
N PRO A 16 -8.12 9.48 1.75
CA PRO A 16 -6.97 9.84 0.95
C PRO A 16 -6.09 10.91 1.61
N ALA A 17 -6.71 11.91 2.27
CA ALA A 17 -5.98 12.94 3.01
C ALA A 17 -5.15 12.36 4.18
N TYR A 18 -5.68 11.35 4.87
CA TYR A 18 -4.96 10.67 5.95
C TYR A 18 -3.72 9.91 5.44
N PHE A 19 -3.81 9.32 4.26
CA PHE A 19 -2.67 8.71 3.56
C PHE A 19 -1.65 9.77 3.09
N LEU A 20 -2.10 10.81 2.39
CA LEU A 20 -1.22 11.83 1.80
C LEU A 20 -0.35 12.56 2.83
N THR A 21 -0.87 12.73 4.05
CA THR A 21 -0.13 13.35 5.16
C THR A 21 0.99 12.45 5.71
N ARG A 22 0.79 11.14 5.74
CA ARG A 22 1.82 10.17 6.17
C ARG A 22 1.64 8.84 5.42
N PRO A 23 2.34 8.66 4.28
CA PRO A 23 2.18 7.49 3.41
C PRO A 23 2.42 6.15 4.09
N LEU A 24 3.30 6.13 5.10
CA LEU A 24 3.58 4.97 5.95
C LEU A 24 2.30 4.34 6.54
N ARG A 25 1.25 5.12 6.80
CA ARG A 25 -0.04 4.63 7.34
C ARG A 25 -0.66 3.53 6.50
N TRP A 26 -0.47 3.58 5.19
CA TRP A 26 -0.98 2.55 4.29
C TRP A 26 -0.28 1.22 4.53
N LEU A 27 1.05 1.24 4.67
CA LEU A 27 1.86 0.06 4.94
C LEU A 27 1.63 -0.47 6.37
N GLU A 28 1.51 0.43 7.35
CA GLU A 28 1.13 0.10 8.73
C GLU A 28 -0.22 -0.62 8.76
N ALA A 29 -1.23 -0.12 8.05
CA ALA A 29 -2.54 -0.77 7.99
C ALA A 29 -2.48 -2.16 7.31
N ILE A 30 -1.67 -2.33 6.28
CA ILE A 30 -1.48 -3.64 5.65
C ILE A 30 -0.84 -4.61 6.64
N SER A 31 0.18 -4.17 7.38
CA SER A 31 0.88 -5.00 8.35
C SER A 31 0.01 -5.34 9.57
N GLU A 32 -0.59 -4.34 10.21
CA GLU A 32 -1.40 -4.49 11.44
C GLU A 32 -2.62 -5.39 11.24
N TYR A 33 -3.34 -5.18 10.12
CA TYR A 33 -4.58 -5.91 9.84
C TYR A 33 -4.36 -7.16 8.96
N GLY A 34 -3.11 -7.47 8.60
CA GLY A 34 -2.77 -8.60 7.73
C GLY A 34 -3.41 -8.51 6.34
N GLY A 35 -3.42 -7.31 5.75
CA GLY A 35 -4.03 -7.03 4.46
C GLY A 35 -3.43 -7.88 3.34
N THR A 36 -4.26 -8.65 2.64
CA THR A 36 -3.80 -9.53 1.56
C THR A 36 -3.95 -8.92 0.16
N ILE A 37 -4.86 -7.96 0.01
CA ILE A 37 -5.16 -7.28 -1.25
C ILE A 37 -5.29 -5.79 -0.95
N SER A 38 -4.48 -4.99 -1.61
CA SER A 38 -4.47 -3.53 -1.45
C SER A 38 -3.78 -2.92 -2.66
N GLY A 39 -4.10 -1.68 -3.00
CA GLY A 39 -3.54 -1.04 -4.18
C GLY A 39 -4.11 0.34 -4.42
N GLY A 40 -3.57 1.00 -5.44
CA GLY A 40 -3.89 2.38 -5.74
C GLY A 40 -3.22 2.88 -7.01
N PRO A 41 -3.30 4.18 -7.28
CA PRO A 41 -2.57 4.82 -8.37
C PRO A 41 -1.05 4.71 -8.21
N ASP A 42 -0.34 4.76 -9.34
CA ASP A 42 1.13 4.69 -9.44
C ASP A 42 1.82 5.67 -8.47
N PHE A 43 1.28 6.88 -8.30
CA PHE A 43 1.80 7.89 -7.40
C PHE A 43 1.81 7.43 -5.93
N ALA A 44 0.91 6.55 -5.50
CA ALA A 44 0.85 6.10 -4.11
C ALA A 44 2.09 5.27 -3.76
N TYR A 45 2.52 4.40 -4.69
CA TYR A 45 3.77 3.64 -4.57
C TYR A 45 4.97 4.57 -4.58
N ARG A 46 5.03 5.51 -5.55
CA ARG A 46 6.11 6.50 -5.62
C ARG A 46 6.22 7.32 -4.34
N LEU A 47 5.09 7.79 -3.80
CA LEU A 47 5.04 8.59 -2.58
C LEU A 47 5.55 7.80 -1.35
N CYS A 48 5.26 6.50 -1.26
CA CYS A 48 5.83 5.65 -0.22
C CYS A 48 7.34 5.50 -0.39
N SER A 49 7.81 5.22 -1.60
CA SER A 49 9.24 5.11 -1.90
C SER A 49 10.01 6.39 -1.58
N GLU A 50 9.42 7.56 -1.85
CA GLU A 50 10.04 8.87 -1.59
C GLU A 50 10.03 9.27 -0.10
N ARG A 51 8.94 8.98 0.65
CA ARG A 51 8.74 9.57 1.99
C ARG A 51 8.91 8.63 3.16
N VAL A 52 8.85 7.32 2.96
CA VAL A 52 9.05 6.36 4.05
C VAL A 52 10.55 6.18 4.29
N SER A 53 11.02 6.41 5.51
CA SER A 53 12.42 6.18 5.88
C SER A 53 12.72 4.70 6.04
N GLU A 54 13.98 4.29 5.88
CA GLU A 54 14.42 2.91 6.13
C GLU A 54 14.18 2.47 7.59
N SER A 55 14.33 3.39 8.55
CA SER A 55 14.05 3.11 9.97
C SER A 55 12.60 2.73 10.23
N ALA A 56 11.65 3.20 9.41
CA ALA A 56 10.25 2.85 9.55
C ALA A 56 9.95 1.42 9.04
N LEU A 57 10.85 0.85 8.22
CA LEU A 57 10.67 -0.50 7.67
C LEU A 57 10.79 -1.58 8.75
N ALA A 58 11.60 -1.35 9.80
CA ALA A 58 11.84 -2.32 10.86
C ALA A 58 10.58 -2.72 11.64
N GLY A 59 9.52 -1.92 11.58
CA GLY A 59 8.23 -2.20 12.22
C GLY A 59 7.17 -2.79 11.31
N LEU A 60 7.47 -3.07 10.04
CA LEU A 60 6.50 -3.54 9.05
C LEU A 60 6.69 -5.03 8.73
N ASP A 61 5.59 -5.77 8.76
CA ASP A 61 5.46 -7.09 8.15
C ASP A 61 4.48 -7.01 6.97
N LEU A 62 5.01 -7.05 5.75
CA LEU A 62 4.24 -7.04 4.50
C LEU A 62 4.12 -8.43 3.85
N SER A 63 4.60 -9.50 4.51
CA SER A 63 4.63 -10.87 3.95
C SER A 63 3.25 -11.41 3.55
N ARG A 64 2.17 -10.86 4.13
CA ARG A 64 0.79 -11.26 3.84
C ARG A 64 0.21 -10.56 2.61
N TRP A 65 0.85 -9.50 2.11
CA TRP A 65 0.33 -8.69 1.01
C TRP A 65 0.51 -9.37 -0.35
N ARG A 66 -0.41 -10.28 -0.66
CA ARG A 66 -0.36 -11.12 -1.87
C ARG A 66 -0.61 -10.37 -3.18
N VAL A 67 -1.46 -9.33 -3.16
CA VAL A 67 -1.81 -8.56 -4.37
C VAL A 67 -1.67 -7.07 -4.09
N ALA A 68 -0.60 -6.48 -4.62
CA ALA A 68 -0.35 -5.04 -4.70
C ALA A 68 -0.68 -4.53 -6.12
N TYR A 69 -1.90 -4.03 -6.33
CA TYR A 69 -2.31 -3.57 -7.68
C TYR A 69 -2.00 -2.08 -7.88
N SER A 70 -1.53 -1.73 -9.09
CA SER A 70 -1.36 -0.35 -9.55
C SER A 70 -2.31 -0.09 -10.73
N GLY A 71 -3.01 1.05 -10.72
CA GLY A 71 -3.93 1.41 -11.80
C GLY A 71 -4.67 2.71 -11.50
N SER A 72 -5.64 3.08 -12.33
CA SER A 72 -6.35 4.38 -12.30
C SER A 72 -5.56 5.56 -12.87
N GLU A 73 -4.31 5.34 -13.28
CA GLU A 73 -3.45 6.27 -14.02
C GLU A 73 -2.37 5.48 -14.80
N PRO A 74 -1.57 6.11 -15.68
CA PRO A 74 -0.47 5.43 -16.36
C PRO A 74 0.51 4.79 -15.37
N ILE A 75 0.72 3.49 -15.52
CA ILE A 75 1.59 2.69 -14.66
C ILE A 75 3.03 2.85 -15.13
N ARG A 76 3.95 3.18 -14.22
CA ARG A 76 5.38 3.29 -14.53
C ARG A 76 6.15 2.14 -13.91
N GLN A 77 6.87 1.41 -14.74
CA GLN A 77 7.63 0.24 -14.30
C GLN A 77 8.69 0.59 -13.24
N ASP A 78 9.39 1.70 -13.40
CA ASP A 78 10.42 2.15 -12.47
C ASP A 78 9.88 2.45 -11.07
N THR A 79 8.65 2.97 -10.98
CA THR A 79 7.98 3.22 -9.70
C THR A 79 7.73 1.91 -8.95
N LEU A 80 7.23 0.89 -9.65
CA LEU A 80 6.97 -0.42 -9.05
C LEU A 80 8.25 -1.16 -8.67
N VAL A 81 9.30 -1.09 -9.50
CA VAL A 81 10.60 -1.70 -9.20
C VAL A 81 11.22 -1.07 -7.94
N ARG A 82 11.30 0.27 -7.88
CA ARG A 82 11.85 0.97 -6.70
C ARG A 82 11.06 0.68 -5.43
N PHE A 83 9.75 0.53 -5.55
CA PHE A 83 8.91 0.15 -4.42
C PHE A 83 9.24 -1.28 -3.97
N ALA A 84 9.24 -2.24 -4.89
CA ALA A 84 9.57 -3.63 -4.56
C ALA A 84 10.97 -3.76 -3.92
N GLU A 85 11.99 -3.12 -4.49
CA GLU A 85 13.36 -3.14 -3.94
C GLU A 85 13.45 -2.63 -2.49
N LYS A 86 12.56 -1.71 -2.10
CA LYS A 86 12.57 -1.08 -0.78
C LYS A 86 11.73 -1.82 0.26
N PHE A 87 10.69 -2.55 -0.17
CA PHE A 87 9.65 -3.07 0.72
C PHE A 87 9.41 -4.59 0.61
N ALA A 88 10.03 -5.30 -0.34
CA ALA A 88 9.87 -6.75 -0.55
C ALA A 88 10.98 -7.59 0.09
#